data_AF-A0A0C1HAC7-F1
#
_entry.id   AF-A0A0C1HAC7-F1
#
_cell.length_a   1.000
_cell.length_b   1.000
_cell.length_c   1.000
_cell.angle_alpha   90.00
_cell.angle_beta   90.00
_cell.angle_gamma   90.00
#
_symmetry.space_group_name_H-M   'P 1'
#
loop_
_entity.id
_entity.type
_entity.pdbx_description
1 polymer ?
#
loop_
_entity_poly.entity_id
_entity_poly.type
_entity_poly.pdbx_seq_one_letter_code
_entity_poly.pdbx_strand_id
1 'polypeptide(L)' 'MIKKVLPLAEQLRPKNLNDIVGQDHILGENGLITKTIESQMPLSVILWGPPGC' A
#
# COMPACT_ATOMS: atom_id res chain seq x y z
N MET A 1 -8.78 -33.03 3.81
CA MET A 1 -7.86 -31.93 3.43
C MET A 1 -8.69 -30.64 3.39
N ILE A 2 -8.51 -29.72 4.34
CA ILE A 2 -9.33 -28.50 4.41
C ILE A 2 -8.79 -27.50 3.39
N LYS A 3 -9.63 -27.08 2.44
CA LYS A 3 -9.29 -26.06 1.44
C LYS A 3 -9.20 -24.71 2.16
N LYS A 4 -8.00 -24.13 2.25
CA LYS A 4 -7.82 -22.81 2.87
C LYS A 4 -8.48 -21.76 1.96
N VAL A 5 -9.63 -21.24 2.37
CA VAL A 5 -10.32 -20.15 1.66
C VAL A 5 -9.57 -18.86 1.98
N LEU A 6 -9.12 -18.15 0.94
CA LEU A 6 -8.49 -16.85 1.10
C LEU A 6 -9.57 -15.80 1.46
N PRO A 7 -9.40 -15.01 2.53
CA PRO A 7 -10.34 -13.94 2.85
C PRO A 7 -10.44 -12.91 1.73
N LEU A 8 -11.60 -12.27 1.58
CA LEU A 8 -11.82 -11.25 0.55
C LEU A 8 -10.81 -10.08 0.66
N ALA A 9 -10.46 -9.67 1.87
CA ALA A 9 -9.47 -8.61 2.09
C ALA A 9 -8.10 -8.94 1.48
N GLU A 10 -7.68 -10.20 1.56
CA GLU A 10 -6.41 -10.64 0.95
C GLU A 10 -6.56 -10.81 -0.57
N GLN A 11 -7.75 -11.15 -1.06
CA GLN A 11 -8.03 -11.20 -2.50
C GLN A 11 -8.02 -9.80 -3.15
N LEU A 12 -8.49 -8.78 -2.41
CA LEU A 12 -8.57 -7.38 -2.87
C LEU A 12 -7.30 -6.58 -2.55
N ARG A 13 -6.26 -7.20 -1.97
CA ARG A 13 -5.04 -6.50 -1.60
C ARG A 13 -4.41 -5.83 -2.84
N PRO A 14 -4.17 -4.50 -2.82
CA PRO A 14 -3.52 -3.78 -3.90
C PRO A 14 -2.20 -4.42 -4.32
N LYS A 15 -1.95 -4.49 -5.63
CA LYS A 15 -0.69 -5.04 -6.19
C LYS A 15 0.24 -3.95 -6.67
N ASN A 16 -0.32 -2.81 -7.06
CA ASN A 16 0.40 -1.63 -7.48
C ASN A 16 0.03 -0.44 -6.59
N LEU A 17 0.90 0.57 -6.57
CA LEU A 17 0.67 1.79 -5.78
C LEU A 17 -0.63 2.50 -6.18
N ASN A 18 -0.92 2.52 -7.50
CA ASN A 18 -2.11 3.14 -8.07
C ASN A 18 -3.41 2.38 -7.81
N ASP A 19 -3.34 1.14 -7.30
CA ASP A 19 -4.51 0.35 -6.92
C ASP A 19 -5.01 0.75 -5.51
N ILE A 20 -4.21 1.50 -4.74
CA ILE A 20 -4.54 1.95 -3.39
C ILE A 20 -5.55 3.10 -3.49
N VAL A 21 -6.64 2.98 -2.76
CA VAL A 21 -7.69 3.99 -2.72
C VAL A 21 -7.43 4.94 -1.55
N GLY A 22 -7.22 6.23 -1.86
CA GLY A 22 -6.95 7.27 -0.88
C GLY A 22 -5.47 7.48 -0.61
N GLN A 23 -5.16 8.28 0.43
CA GLN A 23 -3.80 8.67 0.79
C GLN A 23 -3.03 9.39 -0.33
N ASP A 24 -3.73 10.14 -1.21
CA ASP A 24 -3.15 10.83 -2.37
C ASP A 24 -1.97 11.75 -2.00
N HIS A 25 -2.01 12.35 -0.81
CA HIS A 25 -0.94 13.20 -0.30
C HIS A 25 0.39 12.48 -0.07
N ILE A 26 0.39 11.14 0.07
CA ILE A 26 1.58 10.32 0.31
C ILE A 26 1.88 9.39 -0.88
N LEU A 27 0.84 8.91 -1.57
CA LEU A 27 0.92 7.89 -2.62
C LEU A 27 0.65 8.43 -4.03
N GLY A 28 0.20 9.68 -4.15
CA GLY A 28 0.02 10.32 -5.46
C GLY A 28 1.35 10.54 -6.18
N GLU A 29 1.31 11.07 -7.41
CA GLU A 29 2.48 11.30 -8.26
C GLU A 29 3.60 12.09 -7.55
N ASN A 30 3.21 13.05 -6.71
CA ASN A 30 4.16 13.87 -5.96
C ASN A 30 4.40 13.42 -4.52
N GLY A 31 3.76 12.32 -4.11
CA GLY A 31 3.78 11.78 -2.76
C GLY A 31 5.17 11.29 -2.36
N LEU A 32 5.45 11.35 -1.06
CA LEU A 32 6.75 10.97 -0.52
C LEU A 32 7.12 9.51 -0.83
N ILE A 33 6.18 8.58 -0.67
CA ILE A 33 6.43 7.15 -0.89
C ILE A 33 6.64 6.86 -2.38
N THR A 34 5.86 7.49 -3.25
CA THR A 34 6.02 7.37 -4.71
C THR A 34 7.42 7.78 -5.13
N LYS A 35 7.88 8.97 -4.70
CA LYS A 35 9.21 9.47 -5.01
C LYS A 35 10.33 8.58 -4.46
N THR A 36 10.16 8.05 -3.25
CA THR A 36 11.13 7.11 -2.62
C THR A 36 11.27 5.82 -3.43
N ILE A 37 10.15 5.29 -3.95
CA ILE A 37 10.16 4.09 -4.80
C ILE A 37 10.81 4.42 -6.14
N GLU A 38 10.44 5.52 -6.79
CA GLU A 38 11.01 5.95 -8.08
C GLU A 38 12.51 6.20 -8.00
N SER A 39 12.97 6.82 -6.91
CA SER A 39 14.39 7.11 -6.69
C SER A 39 15.20 5.88 -6.27
N GLN A 40 14.55 4.74 -5.99
CA GLN A 40 15.20 3.49 -5.50
C GLN A 40 16.05 3.71 -4.24
N MET A 41 15.68 4.67 -3.39
CA MET A 41 16.40 5.02 -2.17
C MET A 41 15.49 4.79 -0.96
N PRO A 42 15.43 3.55 -0.43
CA PRO A 42 14.51 3.23 0.66
C PRO A 42 14.81 4.06 1.91
N LEU A 43 13.75 4.61 2.50
CA LEU A 43 13.79 5.37 3.75
C LEU A 43 13.25 4.52 4.89
N SER A 44 13.78 4.73 6.11
CA SER A 44 13.14 4.22 7.32
C SER A 44 11.87 5.02 7.59
N VAL A 45 10.72 4.35 7.59
CA VAL A 45 9.40 4.98 7.78
C VAL A 45 8.60 4.22 8.83
N ILE A 46 7.76 4.94 9.56
CA ILE A 46 6.70 4.37 10.41
C ILE A 46 5.37 4.72 9.76
N LEU A 47 4.59 3.70 9.38
CA LEU A 47 3.24 3.87 8.85
C LEU A 47 2.26 3.82 10.02
N TRP A 48 1.57 4.93 10.28
CA TRP A 48 0.62 5.07 11.39
C TRP A 48 -0.74 5.53 10.89
N GLY A 49 -1.78 4.80 11.28
CA GLY A 49 -3.17 5.08 10.91
C GLY A 49 -4.15 4.17 11.64
N PRO A 50 -5.46 4.46 11.56
CA PRO A 50 -6.49 3.60 12.12
C PRO A 50 -6.54 2.24 11.41
N PRO A 51 -7.15 1.22 12.03
CA PRO A 51 -7.29 -0.09 11.39
C PRO A 51 -8.05 0.00 10.06
N GLY A 52 -7.47 -0.54 8.99
CA GLY A 52 -8.07 -0.56 7.64
C GLY A 52 -7.78 0.67 6.78
N CYS A 53 -6.80 1.52 7.15
CA CYS A 53 -6.39 2.68 6.35
C CYS A 53 -5.51 2.35 5.15
#